data_AF-A0A5M3YKV4-F1
#
_entry.id   AF-A0A5M3YKV4-F1
#
_cell.length_a   1.000
_cell.length_b   1.000
_cell.length_c   1.000
_cell.angle_alpha   90.00
_cell.angle_beta   90.00
_cell.angle_gamma   90.00
#
_symmetry.space_group_name_H-M   'P 1'
#
loop_
_entity.id
_entity.type
_entity.pdbx_description
1 polymer ?
#
loop_
_entity_poly.entity_id
_entity_poly.type
_entity_poly.pdbx_seq_one_letter_code
_entity_poly.pdbx_strand_id
1 'polypeptide(L)'
;MSVDMLYPDNRNRGRRVDQLCTQIGDIQSNVKLNYNGGKSQEQTVMKKVDVILSQHDVKSIAELREKLEKSLPAEVREKYQKMVQRYNDDDSDLQTTMDIIGCVTMVAGGVAGGAKMIEFIACGDLAAATARVVRALSILGEDSAKAMRLLKMAATALKEMIGGVELGEVATKALKFAKLAGTVLTAVGVILDGILLIVAAIEGAEQRTQLQNAIHDLVHRRLSAETVNIMSNAYSQYVSNIYRICVSIKNHPKDEKRLADDIDEMVSDLKDELGNITFDNVWKRLEDRDKDAGNSWTNEDPSKATVKEWWDKEDDPKKYKGGVVSSQK
;
A
#
# COMPACT_ATOMS: atom_id res chain seq x y z
N MET A 1 7.28 19.77 45.52
CA MET A 1 6.23 18.99 44.84
C MET A 1 6.84 18.46 43.57
N SER A 2 6.76 17.15 43.30
CA SER A 2 7.24 16.63 42.01
C SER A 2 6.37 17.20 40.88
N VAL A 3 6.95 17.41 39.71
CA VAL A 3 6.24 17.91 38.53
C VAL A 3 5.06 17.00 38.15
N ASP A 4 5.19 15.70 38.42
CA ASP A 4 4.12 14.71 38.32
C ASP A 4 2.88 15.03 39.16
N MET A 5 3.03 15.76 40.27
CA MET A 5 1.91 16.17 41.12
C MET A 5 1.16 17.37 40.53
N LEU A 6 1.83 18.23 39.77
CA LEU A 6 1.21 19.38 39.11
C LEU A 6 0.62 19.03 37.74
N TYR A 7 1.16 18.01 37.07
CA TYR A 7 0.73 17.58 35.73
C TYR A 7 0.59 16.05 35.63
N PRO A 8 -0.28 15.41 36.43
CA PRO A 8 -0.41 13.95 36.49
C PRO A 8 -0.77 13.32 35.13
N ASP A 9 -1.50 14.04 34.29
CA ASP A 9 -1.92 13.57 32.97
C ASP A 9 -0.78 13.52 31.94
N ASN A 10 0.37 14.18 32.16
CA ASN A 10 1.51 14.08 31.23
C ASN A 10 2.02 12.66 31.14
N ARG A 11 1.93 11.88 32.22
CA ARG A 11 2.26 10.46 32.22
C ARG A 11 1.32 9.66 31.31
N ASN A 12 0.03 9.98 31.31
CA ASN A 12 -0.95 9.33 30.44
C ASN A 12 -0.74 9.71 28.97
N ARG A 13 -0.47 10.99 28.70
CA ARG A 13 -0.10 11.46 27.35
C ARG A 13 1.15 10.76 26.82
N GLY A 14 2.21 10.70 27.63
CA GLY A 14 3.44 10.00 27.26
C GLY A 14 3.21 8.52 26.94
N ARG A 15 2.39 7.82 27.75
CA ARG A 15 1.98 6.44 27.46
C ARG A 15 1.20 6.30 26.17
N ARG A 16 0.27 7.23 25.87
CA ARG A 16 -0.48 7.19 24.60
C ARG A 16 0.42 7.44 23.40
N VAL A 17 1.37 8.37 23.51
CA VAL A 17 2.38 8.60 22.48
C VAL A 17 3.17 7.30 22.21
N ASP A 18 3.69 6.66 23.25
CA ASP A 18 4.41 5.38 23.14
C ASP A 18 3.53 4.29 22.48
N GLN A 19 2.28 4.15 22.94
CA GLN A 19 1.31 3.22 22.37
C GLN A 19 1.08 3.46 20.88
N LEU A 20 0.87 4.71 20.46
CA LEU A 20 0.67 5.06 19.05
C LEU A 20 1.91 4.75 18.21
N CYS A 21 3.11 5.02 18.73
CA CYS A 21 4.37 4.66 18.09
C CYS A 21 4.50 3.13 17.91
N THR A 22 4.23 2.35 18.95
CA THR A 22 4.23 0.88 18.88
C THR A 22 3.25 0.38 17.85
N GLN A 23 2.00 0.86 17.86
CA GLN A 23 0.98 0.46 16.90
C GLN A 23 1.39 0.79 15.44
N ILE A 24 1.98 1.96 15.18
CA ILE A 24 2.51 2.30 13.86
C ILE A 24 3.60 1.31 13.45
N GLY A 25 4.54 0.99 14.36
CA GLY A 25 5.61 0.03 14.13
C GLY A 25 5.08 -1.38 13.82
N ASP A 26 4.06 -1.84 14.54
CA ASP A 26 3.40 -3.13 14.29
C ASP A 26 2.72 -3.15 12.92
N ILE A 27 2.01 -2.07 12.57
CA ILE A 27 1.37 -1.93 11.26
C ILE A 27 2.41 -1.95 10.14
N GLN A 28 3.52 -1.21 10.27
CA GLN A 28 4.61 -1.20 9.30
C GLN A 28 5.27 -2.59 9.16
N SER A 29 5.42 -3.31 10.28
CA SER A 29 5.94 -4.67 10.28
C SER A 29 5.02 -5.62 9.52
N ASN A 30 3.70 -5.50 9.71
CA ASN A 30 2.71 -6.27 8.95
C ASN A 30 2.76 -5.95 7.44
N VAL A 31 2.86 -4.67 7.08
CA VAL A 31 3.03 -4.24 5.67
C VAL A 31 4.27 -4.89 5.05
N LYS A 32 5.41 -4.90 5.77
CA LYS A 32 6.66 -5.51 5.32
C LYS A 32 6.53 -7.03 5.17
N LEU A 33 5.87 -7.70 6.11
CA LEU A 33 5.59 -9.13 6.04
C LEU A 33 4.71 -9.48 4.83
N ASN A 34 3.62 -8.74 4.62
CA ASN A 34 2.73 -8.93 3.48
C ASN A 34 3.45 -8.71 2.15
N TYR A 35 4.26 -7.65 2.04
CA TYR A 35 5.06 -7.38 0.85
C TYR A 35 6.02 -8.53 0.53
N ASN A 36 6.80 -8.96 1.53
CA ASN A 36 7.78 -10.02 1.37
C ASN A 36 7.13 -11.39 1.10
N GLY A 37 6.00 -11.67 1.74
CA GLY A 37 5.17 -12.84 1.48
C GLY A 37 4.69 -12.85 0.02
N GLY A 38 4.13 -11.73 -0.44
CA GLY A 38 3.75 -11.54 -1.84
C GLY A 38 4.94 -11.76 -2.79
N LYS A 39 6.12 -11.21 -2.51
CA LYS A 39 7.33 -11.44 -3.33
C LYS A 39 7.76 -12.89 -3.38
N SER A 40 7.74 -13.60 -2.26
CA SER A 40 8.05 -15.03 -2.23
C SER A 40 7.05 -15.84 -3.04
N GLN A 41 5.77 -15.46 -2.98
CA GLN A 41 4.73 -16.10 -3.76
C GLN A 41 4.86 -15.79 -5.26
N GLU A 42 5.19 -14.57 -5.67
CA GLU A 42 5.49 -14.22 -7.07
C GLU A 42 6.60 -15.09 -7.64
N GLN A 43 7.69 -15.31 -6.89
CA GLN A 43 8.76 -16.22 -7.31
C GLN A 43 8.27 -17.66 -7.47
N THR A 44 7.34 -18.10 -6.63
CA THR A 44 6.70 -19.41 -6.76
C THR A 44 5.80 -19.48 -7.98
N VAL A 45 5.09 -18.40 -8.31
CA VAL A 45 4.29 -18.28 -9.53
C VAL A 45 5.17 -18.32 -10.77
N MET A 46 6.31 -17.64 -10.78
CA MET A 46 7.24 -17.66 -11.92
C MET A 46 7.71 -19.06 -12.29
N LYS A 47 7.97 -19.92 -11.31
CA LYS A 47 8.28 -21.33 -11.58
C LYS A 47 7.16 -22.08 -12.32
N LYS A 48 5.90 -21.66 -12.11
CA LYS A 48 4.75 -22.20 -12.86
C LYS A 48 4.63 -21.56 -14.24
N VAL A 49 4.96 -20.27 -14.37
CA VAL A 49 4.99 -19.58 -15.67
C VAL A 49 5.87 -20.34 -16.64
N ASP A 50 7.08 -20.77 -16.26
CA ASP A 50 7.97 -21.55 -17.14
C ASP A 50 7.33 -22.86 -17.66
N VAL A 51 6.57 -23.53 -16.79
CA VAL A 51 5.82 -24.74 -17.15
C VAL A 51 4.69 -24.41 -18.12
N ILE A 52 3.92 -23.35 -17.84
CA ILE A 52 2.82 -22.89 -18.70
C ILE A 52 3.36 -22.50 -20.07
N LEU A 53 4.45 -21.73 -20.15
CA LEU A 53 5.06 -21.33 -21.41
C LEU A 53 5.46 -22.54 -22.26
N SER A 54 6.06 -23.55 -21.63
CA SER A 54 6.44 -24.80 -22.30
C SER A 54 5.23 -25.57 -22.84
N GLN A 55 4.08 -25.53 -22.16
CA GLN A 55 2.81 -26.14 -22.62
C GLN A 55 2.20 -25.42 -23.83
N HIS A 56 2.58 -24.17 -24.08
CA HIS A 56 2.08 -23.33 -25.16
C HIS A 56 3.14 -23.04 -26.24
N ASP A 57 4.18 -23.90 -26.33
CA ASP A 57 5.28 -23.77 -27.30
C ASP A 57 5.97 -22.38 -27.26
N VAL A 58 6.09 -21.79 -26.07
CA VAL A 58 6.84 -20.55 -25.82
C VAL A 58 8.08 -20.88 -25.00
N LYS A 59 9.27 -20.54 -25.50
CA LYS A 59 10.54 -20.95 -24.88
C LYS A 59 11.03 -20.01 -23.79
N SER A 60 10.53 -18.77 -23.75
CA SER A 60 11.02 -17.76 -22.81
C SER A 60 10.03 -16.62 -22.60
N ILE A 61 10.26 -15.82 -21.56
CA ILE A 61 9.55 -14.56 -21.31
C ILE A 61 9.73 -13.55 -22.46
N ALA A 62 10.91 -13.52 -23.09
CA ALA A 62 11.14 -12.64 -24.23
C ALA A 62 10.25 -13.03 -25.42
N GLU A 63 10.18 -14.33 -25.73
CA GLU A 63 9.30 -14.86 -26.78
C GLU A 63 7.81 -14.65 -26.43
N LEU A 64 7.43 -14.80 -25.15
CA LEU A 64 6.09 -14.47 -24.66
C LEU A 64 5.73 -13.02 -24.98
N ARG A 65 6.59 -12.06 -24.63
CA ARG A 65 6.35 -10.64 -24.90
C ARG A 65 6.21 -10.36 -26.39
N GLU A 66 7.07 -10.93 -27.22
CA GLU A 66 6.98 -10.80 -28.68
C GLU A 66 5.67 -11.39 -29.24
N LYS A 67 5.26 -12.57 -28.76
CA LYS A 67 4.00 -13.20 -29.16
C LYS A 67 2.80 -12.36 -28.76
N LEU A 68 2.75 -11.86 -27.52
CA LEU A 68 1.73 -10.95 -27.02
C LEU A 68 1.62 -9.69 -27.89
N GLU A 69 2.75 -9.06 -28.21
CA GLU A 69 2.76 -7.87 -29.04
C GLU A 69 2.22 -8.12 -30.45
N LYS A 70 2.34 -9.33 -30.99
CA LYS A 70 1.80 -9.67 -32.30
C LYS A 70 0.34 -10.10 -32.25
N SER A 71 -0.07 -10.80 -31.19
CA SER A 71 -1.40 -11.43 -31.08
C SER A 71 -2.47 -10.52 -30.49
N LEU A 72 -2.10 -9.56 -29.62
CA LEU A 72 -3.08 -8.72 -28.94
C LEU A 72 -3.73 -7.73 -29.92
N PRO A 73 -5.06 -7.50 -29.82
CA PRO A 73 -5.72 -6.39 -30.50
C PRO A 73 -5.04 -5.06 -30.17
N ALA A 74 -5.05 -4.10 -31.10
CA ALA A 74 -4.30 -2.84 -30.99
C ALA A 74 -4.56 -2.10 -29.67
N GLU A 75 -5.82 -2.02 -29.25
CA GLU A 75 -6.21 -1.36 -27.99
C GLU A 75 -5.64 -2.07 -26.76
N VAL A 76 -5.78 -3.41 -26.68
CA VAL A 76 -5.26 -4.22 -25.58
C VAL A 76 -3.73 -4.13 -25.52
N ARG A 77 -3.09 -4.19 -26.69
CA ARG A 77 -1.63 -4.07 -26.86
C ARG A 77 -1.11 -2.73 -26.35
N GLU A 78 -1.77 -1.63 -26.71
CA GLU A 78 -1.39 -0.29 -26.25
C GLU A 78 -1.46 -0.19 -24.71
N LYS A 79 -2.52 -0.73 -24.09
CA LYS A 79 -2.65 -0.75 -22.63
C LYS A 79 -1.56 -1.60 -21.96
N TYR A 80 -1.29 -2.78 -22.50
CA TYR A 80 -0.22 -3.65 -22.01
C TYR A 80 1.16 -2.98 -22.12
N GLN A 81 1.47 -2.37 -23.27
CA GLN A 81 2.75 -1.68 -23.48
C GLN A 81 2.90 -0.47 -22.55
N LYS A 82 1.85 0.33 -22.36
CA LYS A 82 1.84 1.44 -21.40
C LYS A 82 2.07 0.96 -19.98
N MET A 83 1.47 -0.17 -19.60
CA MET A 83 1.75 -0.81 -18.31
C MET A 83 3.23 -1.19 -18.23
N VAL A 84 3.74 -2.04 -19.11
CA VAL A 84 5.16 -2.49 -19.11
C VAL A 84 6.15 -1.32 -19.08
N GLN A 85 5.94 -0.30 -19.93
CA GLN A 85 6.81 0.87 -20.00
C GLN A 85 6.89 1.63 -18.67
N ARG A 86 5.77 1.75 -17.92
CA ARG A 86 5.76 2.41 -16.61
C ARG A 86 6.55 1.69 -15.54
N TYR A 87 6.82 0.40 -15.71
CA TYR A 87 7.55 -0.42 -14.75
C TYR A 87 8.96 -0.82 -15.22
N ASN A 88 9.33 -0.49 -16.47
CA ASN A 88 10.67 -0.78 -17.01
C ASN A 88 11.78 0.11 -16.41
N ASP A 89 11.46 1.33 -15.98
CA ASP A 89 12.42 2.27 -15.40
C ASP A 89 12.67 2.05 -13.89
N ASP A 90 12.06 1.00 -13.33
CA ASP A 90 12.17 0.62 -11.92
C ASP A 90 13.17 -0.51 -11.72
N ASP A 91 13.79 -0.55 -10.53
CA ASP A 91 14.52 -1.73 -10.04
C ASP A 91 13.65 -2.97 -10.23
N SER A 92 14.23 -4.02 -10.82
CA SER A 92 13.68 -5.29 -11.34
C SER A 92 12.48 -5.96 -10.65
N ASP A 93 12.13 -5.55 -9.43
CA ASP A 93 11.13 -6.17 -8.57
C ASP A 93 9.74 -6.29 -9.21
N LEU A 94 9.27 -5.32 -9.99
CA LEU A 94 7.91 -5.35 -10.57
C LEU A 94 7.85 -5.96 -11.97
N GLN A 95 9.01 -6.20 -12.58
CA GLN A 95 9.07 -6.86 -13.88
C GLN A 95 8.51 -8.28 -13.81
N THR A 96 8.74 -8.98 -12.70
CA THR A 96 8.15 -10.29 -12.41
C THR A 96 6.62 -10.25 -12.45
N THR A 97 6.00 -9.26 -11.80
CA THR A 97 4.53 -9.10 -11.81
C THR A 97 4.02 -8.91 -13.25
N MET A 98 4.70 -8.08 -14.05
CA MET A 98 4.35 -7.83 -15.45
C MET A 98 4.48 -9.09 -16.31
N ASP A 99 5.51 -9.89 -16.08
CA ASP A 99 5.75 -11.14 -16.79
C ASP A 99 4.67 -12.18 -16.50
N ILE A 100 4.22 -12.26 -15.23
CA ILE A 100 3.11 -13.12 -14.84
C ILE A 100 1.80 -12.64 -15.52
N ILE A 101 1.51 -11.33 -15.46
CA ILE A 101 0.33 -10.74 -16.13
C ILE A 101 0.39 -11.04 -17.63
N GLY A 102 1.55 -10.89 -18.27
CA GLY A 102 1.75 -11.23 -19.67
C GLY A 102 1.46 -12.70 -19.96
N CYS A 103 1.95 -13.62 -19.11
CA CYS A 103 1.71 -15.05 -19.27
C CYS A 103 0.21 -15.37 -19.20
N VAL A 104 -0.49 -14.87 -18.17
CA VAL A 104 -1.94 -15.04 -18.04
C VAL A 104 -2.66 -14.40 -19.22
N THR A 105 -2.23 -13.22 -19.65
CA THR A 105 -2.80 -12.49 -20.80
C THR A 105 -2.68 -13.26 -22.10
N MET A 106 -1.56 -13.94 -22.33
CA MET A 106 -1.35 -14.74 -23.54
C MET A 106 -2.30 -15.92 -23.59
N VAL A 107 -2.43 -16.64 -22.47
CA VAL A 107 -3.28 -17.82 -22.38
C VAL A 107 -4.75 -17.43 -22.41
N ALA A 108 -5.14 -16.39 -21.66
CA ALA A 108 -6.51 -15.90 -21.59
C ALA A 108 -6.93 -15.10 -22.82
N GLY A 109 -6.02 -14.45 -23.55
CA GLY A 109 -6.35 -13.57 -24.67
C GLY A 109 -6.99 -14.25 -25.88
N GLY A 110 -6.86 -15.58 -26.00
CA GLY A 110 -7.61 -16.38 -26.97
C GLY A 110 -9.05 -16.67 -26.55
N VAL A 111 -9.38 -16.44 -25.27
CA VAL A 111 -10.57 -16.94 -24.57
C VAL A 111 -11.48 -15.81 -24.11
N ALA A 112 -10.87 -14.82 -23.44
CA ALA A 112 -11.54 -13.67 -22.90
C ALA A 112 -11.55 -12.57 -23.98
N GLY A 113 -12.74 -12.05 -24.31
CA GLY A 113 -12.87 -10.95 -25.25
C GLY A 113 -12.02 -9.73 -24.84
N GLY A 114 -11.70 -8.86 -25.81
CA GLY A 114 -10.76 -7.75 -25.61
C GLY A 114 -11.06 -6.83 -24.42
N ALA A 115 -12.33 -6.58 -24.11
CA ALA A 115 -12.74 -5.76 -22.97
C ALA A 115 -12.28 -6.35 -21.61
N LYS A 116 -12.49 -7.65 -21.39
CA LYS A 116 -12.06 -8.35 -20.17
C LYS A 116 -10.54 -8.34 -20.02
N MET A 117 -9.83 -8.48 -21.14
CA MET A 117 -8.36 -8.39 -21.13
C MET A 117 -7.86 -7.00 -20.75
N ILE A 118 -8.52 -5.94 -21.21
CA ILE A 118 -8.20 -4.56 -20.80
C ILE A 118 -8.42 -4.40 -19.30
N GLU A 119 -9.51 -4.91 -18.76
CA GLU A 119 -9.84 -4.85 -17.34
C GLU A 119 -8.81 -5.62 -16.49
N PHE A 120 -8.42 -6.82 -16.91
CA PHE A 120 -7.36 -7.61 -16.26
C PHE A 120 -6.01 -6.89 -16.27
N ILE A 121 -5.60 -6.30 -17.40
CA ILE A 121 -4.36 -5.53 -17.49
C ILE A 121 -4.42 -4.30 -16.57
N ALA A 122 -5.56 -3.59 -16.54
CA ALA A 122 -5.74 -2.44 -15.68
C ALA A 122 -5.73 -2.83 -14.19
N CYS A 123 -6.29 -3.99 -13.84
CA CYS A 123 -6.23 -4.60 -12.51
C CYS A 123 -4.77 -4.89 -12.11
N GLY A 124 -3.98 -5.47 -13.02
CA GLY A 124 -2.57 -5.74 -12.75
C GLY A 124 -1.70 -4.50 -12.63
N ASP A 125 -2.00 -3.45 -13.40
CA ASP A 125 -1.36 -2.14 -13.26
C ASP A 125 -1.71 -1.48 -11.91
N LEU A 126 -2.98 -1.55 -11.49
CA LEU A 126 -3.43 -1.08 -10.18
C LEU A 126 -2.74 -1.84 -9.03
N ALA A 127 -2.63 -3.16 -9.13
CA ALA A 127 -1.92 -3.98 -8.17
C ALA A 127 -0.42 -3.63 -8.10
N ALA A 128 0.22 -3.40 -9.24
CA ALA A 128 1.64 -3.03 -9.29
C ALA A 128 1.89 -1.61 -8.73
N ALA A 129 0.99 -0.65 -8.97
CA ALA A 129 1.06 0.66 -8.33
C ALA A 129 0.85 0.56 -6.81
N THR A 130 -0.08 -0.29 -6.37
CA THR A 130 -0.31 -0.60 -4.95
C THR A 130 0.93 -1.22 -4.30
N ALA A 131 1.58 -2.17 -4.97
CA ALA A 131 2.82 -2.79 -4.54
C ALA A 131 3.96 -1.78 -4.34
N ARG A 132 4.03 -0.72 -5.16
CA ARG A 132 4.99 0.37 -4.97
C ARG A 132 4.72 1.19 -3.70
N VAL A 133 3.46 1.48 -3.39
CA VAL A 133 3.10 2.18 -2.14
C VAL A 133 3.51 1.34 -0.93
N VAL A 134 3.20 0.05 -0.97
CA VAL A 134 3.56 -0.92 0.06
C VAL A 134 5.09 -1.01 0.23
N ARG A 135 5.83 -1.17 -0.89
CA ARG A 135 7.30 -1.22 -0.89
C ARG A 135 7.92 0.07 -0.35
N ALA A 136 7.37 1.23 -0.73
CA ALA A 136 7.85 2.51 -0.24
C ALA A 136 7.79 2.59 1.28
N LEU A 137 6.67 2.16 1.87
CA LEU A 137 6.55 2.13 3.33
C LEU A 137 7.49 1.10 3.96
N SER A 138 7.66 -0.08 3.35
CA SER A 138 8.52 -1.14 3.91
C SER A 138 10.01 -0.77 3.96
N ILE A 139 10.46 0.14 3.08
CA ILE A 139 11.86 0.61 3.02
C ILE A 139 12.04 2.01 3.60
N LEU A 140 11.00 2.65 4.14
CA LEU A 140 11.06 4.04 4.58
C LEU A 140 12.23 4.33 5.53
N GLY A 141 12.44 3.45 6.52
CA GLY A 141 13.51 3.60 7.51
C GLY A 141 14.90 3.23 6.99
N GLU A 142 14.98 2.59 5.82
CA GLU A 142 16.23 2.12 5.23
C GLU A 142 16.72 3.08 4.13
N ASP A 143 15.81 3.54 3.26
CA ASP A 143 16.10 4.43 2.13
C ASP A 143 14.88 5.32 1.83
N SER A 144 14.76 6.42 2.57
CA SER A 144 13.62 7.34 2.42
C SER A 144 13.58 8.03 1.04
N ALA A 145 14.74 8.24 0.40
CA ALA A 145 14.80 8.84 -0.93
C ALA A 145 14.18 7.91 -1.99
N LYS A 146 14.55 6.62 -1.95
CA LYS A 146 13.95 5.59 -2.78
C LYS A 146 12.47 5.38 -2.46
N ALA A 147 12.09 5.38 -1.18
CA ALA A 147 10.69 5.29 -0.78
C ALA A 147 9.84 6.42 -1.39
N MET A 148 10.31 7.66 -1.31
CA MET A 148 9.63 8.81 -1.92
C MET A 148 9.57 8.73 -3.45
N ARG A 149 10.62 8.21 -4.10
CA ARG A 149 10.59 7.95 -5.55
C ARG A 149 9.50 6.92 -5.90
N LEU A 150 9.44 5.81 -5.18
CA LEU A 150 8.42 4.77 -5.39
C LEU A 150 7.00 5.30 -5.20
N LEU A 151 6.75 6.12 -4.18
CA LEU A 151 5.44 6.76 -4.00
C LEU A 151 5.08 7.70 -5.14
N LYS A 152 6.03 8.52 -5.62
CA LYS A 152 5.78 9.39 -6.78
C LYS A 152 5.42 8.58 -8.02
N MET A 153 6.14 7.49 -8.27
CA MET A 153 5.87 6.60 -9.40
C MET A 153 4.51 5.91 -9.26
N ALA A 154 4.16 5.44 -8.07
CA ALA A 154 2.83 4.90 -7.78
C ALA A 154 1.72 5.93 -8.02
N ALA A 155 1.90 7.16 -7.52
CA ALA A 155 0.94 8.24 -7.69
C ALA A 155 0.76 8.64 -9.17
N THR A 156 1.84 8.68 -9.95
CA THR A 156 1.76 8.92 -11.40
C THR A 156 0.98 7.81 -12.09
N ALA A 157 1.30 6.53 -11.81
CA ALA A 157 0.60 5.40 -12.41
C ALA A 157 -0.90 5.42 -12.07
N LEU A 158 -1.25 5.64 -10.80
CA LEU A 158 -2.64 5.73 -10.33
C LEU A 158 -3.37 6.90 -10.98
N LYS A 159 -2.73 8.07 -11.11
CA LYS A 159 -3.33 9.25 -11.76
C LYS A 159 -3.69 8.99 -13.22
N GLU A 160 -2.85 8.27 -13.95
CA GLU A 160 -3.12 7.91 -15.35
C GLU A 160 -4.29 6.92 -15.47
N MET A 161 -4.50 6.05 -14.48
CA MET A 161 -5.62 5.11 -14.43
C MET A 161 -6.97 5.79 -14.18
N ILE A 162 -7.02 6.96 -13.53
CA ILE A 162 -8.28 7.67 -13.22
C ILE A 162 -9.06 8.05 -14.49
N GLY A 163 -8.37 8.34 -15.59
CA GLY A 163 -8.99 8.61 -16.89
C GLY A 163 -9.35 7.36 -17.69
N GLY A 164 -9.03 6.17 -17.19
CA GLY A 164 -9.34 4.87 -17.79
C GLY A 164 -10.65 4.28 -17.27
N VAL A 165 -11.21 3.33 -18.04
CA VAL A 165 -12.47 2.62 -17.77
C VAL A 165 -12.49 1.94 -16.37
N GLU A 166 -13.69 1.76 -15.79
CA GLU A 166 -14.14 1.03 -14.58
C GLU A 166 -13.34 1.12 -13.26
N LEU A 167 -12.01 1.15 -13.29
CA LEU A 167 -11.15 1.22 -12.10
C LEU A 167 -10.88 2.66 -11.63
N GLY A 168 -11.42 3.67 -12.30
CA GLY A 168 -11.12 5.07 -12.02
C GLY A 168 -11.43 5.51 -10.57
N GLU A 169 -12.53 5.03 -9.98
CA GLU A 169 -12.87 5.32 -8.58
C GLU A 169 -11.85 4.67 -7.62
N VAL A 170 -11.52 3.40 -7.87
CA VAL A 170 -10.58 2.63 -7.04
C VAL A 170 -9.17 3.21 -7.15
N ALA A 171 -8.72 3.56 -8.36
CA ALA A 171 -7.45 4.23 -8.59
C ALA A 171 -7.41 5.62 -7.93
N THR A 172 -8.53 6.36 -7.94
CA THR A 172 -8.63 7.64 -7.22
C THR A 172 -8.45 7.44 -5.72
N LYS A 173 -9.12 6.45 -5.13
CA LYS A 173 -8.96 6.09 -3.72
C LYS A 173 -7.49 5.76 -3.42
N ALA A 174 -6.90 4.80 -4.13
CA ALA A 174 -5.50 4.43 -3.97
C ALA A 174 -4.54 5.62 -4.16
N LEU A 175 -4.81 6.56 -5.08
CA LEU A 175 -4.01 7.76 -5.30
C LEU A 175 -4.04 8.69 -4.09
N LYS A 176 -5.22 8.94 -3.52
CA LYS A 176 -5.34 9.75 -2.30
C LYS A 176 -4.47 9.17 -1.19
N PHE A 177 -4.42 7.84 -1.10
CA PHE A 177 -3.62 7.15 -0.09
C PHE A 177 -2.13 7.13 -0.37
N ALA A 178 -1.71 7.02 -1.63
CA ALA A 178 -0.31 7.17 -2.00
C ALA A 178 0.22 8.57 -1.58
N LYS A 179 -0.61 9.61 -1.74
CA LYS A 179 -0.26 10.96 -1.27
C LYS A 179 -0.22 11.05 0.26
N LEU A 180 -1.22 10.49 0.95
CA LEU A 180 -1.28 10.45 2.40
C LEU A 180 -0.07 9.68 3.00
N ALA A 181 0.31 8.55 2.40
CA ALA A 181 1.52 7.83 2.80
C ALA A 181 2.77 8.70 2.63
N GLY A 182 2.82 9.52 1.57
CA GLY A 182 3.93 10.44 1.31
C GLY A 182 4.11 11.51 2.39
N THR A 183 3.03 12.01 2.99
CA THR A 183 3.15 12.96 4.12
C THR A 183 3.74 12.27 5.35
N VAL A 184 3.31 11.05 5.64
CA VAL A 184 3.85 10.22 6.74
C VAL A 184 5.32 9.88 6.58
N LEU A 185 5.77 9.52 5.37
CA LEU A 185 7.17 9.19 5.11
C LEU A 185 8.11 10.33 5.53
N THR A 186 7.70 11.57 5.33
CA THR A 186 8.58 12.72 5.62
C THR A 186 8.87 12.95 7.10
N ALA A 187 8.17 12.27 8.00
CA ALA A 187 8.19 12.69 9.38
C ALA A 187 8.31 11.57 10.42
N VAL A 188 8.12 10.28 10.09
CA VAL A 188 8.23 9.20 11.10
C VAL A 188 9.66 9.09 11.64
N GLY A 189 10.67 9.28 10.80
CA GLY A 189 12.07 9.30 11.24
C GLY A 189 12.41 10.45 12.19
N VAL A 190 11.72 11.58 12.11
CA VAL A 190 11.98 12.75 12.97
C VAL A 190 11.30 12.61 14.34
N ILE A 191 10.21 11.85 14.41
CA ILE A 191 9.33 11.84 15.58
C ILE A 191 9.75 10.84 16.64
N LEU A 192 10.24 9.66 16.27
CA LEU A 192 10.71 8.68 17.26
C LEU A 192 11.90 9.23 18.06
N ASP A 193 12.87 9.86 17.38
CA ASP A 193 14.03 10.48 18.03
C ASP A 193 13.63 11.75 18.82
N GLY A 194 12.71 12.55 18.27
CA GLY A 194 12.23 13.78 18.93
C GLY A 194 11.40 13.54 20.19
N ILE A 195 10.54 12.52 20.20
CA ILE A 195 9.65 12.20 21.34
C ILE A 195 10.44 11.75 22.56
N LEU A 196 11.44 10.89 22.38
CA LEU A 196 12.28 10.43 23.48
C LEU A 196 13.01 11.60 24.15
N LEU A 197 13.39 12.62 23.38
CA LEU A 197 14.01 13.85 23.90
C LEU A 197 13.01 14.73 24.68
N ILE A 198 11.75 14.84 24.24
CA ILE A 198 10.71 15.62 24.92
C ILE A 198 10.40 15.04 26.31
N VAL A 199 10.29 13.72 26.40
CA VAL A 199 10.00 13.03 27.67
C VAL A 199 11.14 13.23 28.68
N ALA A 200 12.38 13.34 28.21
CA ALA A 200 13.56 13.46 29.06
C ALA A 200 13.93 14.92 29.44
N ALA A 201 13.58 15.92 28.62
CA ALA A 201 14.19 17.26 28.73
C ALA A 201 13.28 18.38 29.25
N ILE A 202 11.94 18.22 29.24
CA ILE A 202 11.00 19.34 29.50
C ILE A 202 9.99 18.96 30.57
N GLU A 203 9.97 19.72 31.67
CA GLU A 203 9.02 19.57 32.77
C GLU A 203 7.88 20.61 32.67
N GLY A 204 6.62 20.18 32.79
CA GLY A 204 5.48 21.08 33.04
C GLY A 204 4.50 21.33 31.87
N ALA A 205 3.97 22.56 31.77
CA ALA A 205 2.90 22.91 30.82
C ALA A 205 3.34 22.90 29.34
N GLU A 206 4.60 23.17 29.07
CA GLU A 206 5.17 23.06 27.73
C GLU A 206 5.20 21.59 27.26
N GLN A 207 5.62 20.68 28.14
CA GLN A 207 5.59 19.24 27.88
C GLN A 207 4.18 18.75 27.56
N ARG A 208 3.16 19.24 28.28
CA ARG A 208 1.75 18.92 27.97
C ARG A 208 1.41 19.26 26.51
N THR A 209 1.74 20.47 26.09
CA THR A 209 1.42 20.96 24.73
C THR A 209 2.15 20.16 23.67
N GLN A 210 3.43 19.84 23.91
CA GLN A 210 4.23 19.03 23.00
C GLN A 210 3.70 17.61 22.88
N LEU A 211 3.34 16.96 24.00
CA LEU A 211 2.76 15.62 24.00
C LEU A 211 1.38 15.59 23.32
N GLN A 212 0.53 16.60 23.55
CA GLN A 212 -0.75 16.74 22.84
C GLN A 212 -0.56 16.84 21.33
N ASN A 213 0.36 17.71 20.89
CA ASN A 213 0.68 17.84 19.47
C ASN A 213 1.22 16.53 18.89
N ALA A 214 2.06 15.81 19.64
CA ALA A 214 2.58 14.51 19.22
C ALA A 214 1.45 13.47 19.09
N ILE A 215 0.50 13.42 20.02
CA ILE A 215 -0.67 12.53 19.91
C ILE A 215 -1.46 12.82 18.64
N HIS A 216 -1.77 14.09 18.37
CA HIS A 216 -2.55 14.48 17.19
C HIS A 216 -1.87 14.04 15.88
N ASP A 217 -0.57 14.31 15.78
CA ASP A 217 0.23 13.95 14.61
C ASP A 217 0.39 12.41 14.47
N LEU A 218 0.61 11.69 15.57
CA LEU A 218 0.70 10.23 15.56
C LEU A 218 -0.64 9.56 15.22
N VAL A 219 -1.78 10.10 15.65
CA VAL A 219 -3.11 9.59 15.25
C VAL A 219 -3.30 9.70 13.73
N HIS A 220 -2.90 10.82 13.12
CA HIS A 220 -2.94 10.99 11.66
C HIS A 220 -2.02 9.98 10.93
N ARG A 221 -0.83 9.71 11.49
CA ARG A 221 0.11 8.75 10.90
C ARG A 221 -0.35 7.32 11.01
N ARG A 222 -0.93 6.97 12.15
CA ARG A 222 -1.53 5.65 12.38
C ARG A 222 -2.64 5.37 11.37
N LEU A 223 -3.47 6.37 11.05
CA LEU A 223 -4.48 6.29 9.99
C LEU A 223 -3.85 5.96 8.63
N SER A 224 -2.78 6.66 8.28
CA SER A 224 -2.09 6.46 7.02
C SER A 224 -1.39 5.10 6.94
N ALA A 225 -0.74 4.67 8.03
CA ALA A 225 -0.10 3.36 8.12
C ALA A 225 -1.13 2.23 7.95
N GLU A 226 -2.28 2.31 8.63
CA GLU A 226 -3.35 1.30 8.49
C GLU A 226 -3.97 1.31 7.09
N THR A 227 -4.02 2.46 6.43
CA THR A 227 -4.43 2.57 5.02
C THR A 227 -3.49 1.78 4.11
N VAL A 228 -2.17 1.94 4.27
CA VAL A 228 -1.17 1.17 3.51
C VAL A 228 -1.22 -0.32 3.89
N ASN A 229 -1.58 -0.66 5.13
CA ASN A 229 -1.82 -2.04 5.54
C ASN A 229 -2.95 -2.69 4.75
N ILE A 230 -4.08 -1.98 4.55
CA ILE A 230 -5.17 -2.46 3.68
C ILE A 230 -4.67 -2.67 2.24
N MET A 231 -3.92 -1.71 1.70
CA MET A 231 -3.29 -1.84 0.37
C MET A 231 -2.35 -3.05 0.28
N SER A 232 -1.60 -3.34 1.35
CA SER A 232 -0.71 -4.50 1.40
C SER A 232 -1.47 -5.83 1.41
N ASN A 233 -2.61 -5.89 2.08
CA ASN A 233 -3.50 -7.06 2.06
C ASN A 233 -4.08 -7.26 0.65
N ALA A 234 -4.58 -6.19 0.03
CA ALA A 234 -5.11 -6.23 -1.34
C ALA A 234 -4.07 -6.74 -2.35
N TYR A 235 -2.82 -6.26 -2.25
CA TYR A 235 -1.71 -6.76 -3.07
C TYR A 235 -1.40 -8.23 -2.80
N SER A 236 -1.33 -8.65 -1.53
CA SER A 236 -1.07 -10.06 -1.16
C SER A 236 -2.16 -11.00 -1.71
N GLN A 237 -3.43 -10.58 -1.61
CA GLN A 237 -4.55 -11.33 -2.15
C GLN A 237 -4.53 -11.40 -3.68
N TYR A 238 -4.18 -10.30 -4.35
CA TYR A 238 -3.96 -10.28 -5.80
C TYR A 238 -2.91 -11.31 -6.24
N VAL A 239 -1.75 -11.35 -5.56
CA VAL A 239 -0.70 -12.34 -5.86
C VAL A 239 -1.18 -13.78 -5.62
N SER A 240 -2.00 -14.00 -4.59
CA SER A 240 -2.62 -15.30 -4.31
C SER A 240 -3.63 -15.73 -5.38
N ASN A 241 -4.45 -14.81 -5.87
CA ASN A 241 -5.39 -15.06 -6.94
C ASN A 241 -4.66 -15.33 -8.27
N ILE A 242 -3.59 -14.59 -8.56
CA ILE A 242 -2.68 -14.89 -9.68
C ILE A 242 -2.13 -16.32 -9.57
N TYR A 243 -1.68 -16.73 -8.38
CA TYR A 243 -1.18 -18.08 -8.16
C TYR A 243 -2.26 -19.13 -8.48
N ARG A 244 -3.50 -18.91 -8.02
CA ARG A 244 -4.65 -19.76 -8.32
C ARG A 244 -4.90 -19.85 -9.83
N ILE A 245 -4.89 -18.72 -10.54
CA ILE A 245 -5.04 -18.66 -12.00
C ILE A 245 -3.94 -19.48 -12.69
N CYS A 246 -2.67 -19.31 -12.33
CA CYS A 246 -1.58 -20.08 -12.92
C CYS A 246 -1.70 -21.58 -12.64
N VAL A 247 -2.20 -21.99 -11.47
CA VAL A 247 -2.50 -23.40 -11.18
C VAL A 247 -3.67 -23.89 -12.02
N SER A 248 -4.71 -23.08 -12.19
CA SER A 248 -5.88 -23.37 -13.02
C SER A 248 -5.48 -23.63 -14.47
N ILE A 249 -4.69 -22.71 -15.06
CA ILE A 249 -4.12 -22.85 -16.42
C ILE A 249 -3.32 -24.14 -16.54
N LYS A 250 -2.42 -24.41 -15.59
CA LYS A 250 -1.55 -25.59 -15.65
C LYS A 250 -2.36 -26.91 -15.64
N ASN A 251 -3.38 -26.97 -14.80
CA ASN A 251 -4.16 -28.21 -14.57
C ASN A 251 -5.30 -28.38 -15.58
N HIS A 252 -5.83 -27.27 -16.11
CA HIS A 252 -6.97 -27.24 -17.00
C HIS A 252 -6.73 -26.28 -18.19
N PRO A 253 -5.71 -26.53 -19.03
CA PRO A 253 -5.25 -25.58 -20.07
C PRO A 253 -6.27 -25.31 -21.19
N LYS A 254 -7.38 -26.06 -21.22
CA LYS A 254 -8.49 -25.90 -22.18
C LYS A 254 -9.80 -25.48 -21.53
N ASP A 255 -9.82 -25.29 -20.20
CA ASP A 255 -11.02 -24.87 -19.48
C ASP A 255 -11.12 -23.34 -19.46
N GLU A 256 -11.49 -22.85 -20.63
CA GLU A 256 -11.63 -21.44 -20.95
C GLU A 256 -12.57 -20.69 -20.02
N LYS A 257 -13.71 -21.31 -19.70
CA LYS A 257 -14.72 -20.73 -18.82
C LYS A 257 -14.18 -20.56 -17.41
N ARG A 258 -13.54 -21.60 -16.86
CA ARG A 258 -12.95 -21.52 -15.53
C ARG A 258 -11.88 -20.45 -15.43
N LEU A 259 -11.02 -20.32 -16.45
CA LEU A 259 -10.02 -19.25 -16.48
C LEU A 259 -10.66 -17.86 -16.48
N ALA A 260 -11.73 -17.66 -17.26
CA ALA A 260 -12.46 -16.41 -17.28
C ALA A 260 -13.12 -16.11 -15.92
N ASP A 261 -13.73 -17.12 -15.27
CA ASP A 261 -14.35 -17.00 -13.95
C ASP A 261 -13.28 -16.66 -12.88
N ASP A 262 -12.12 -17.32 -12.90
CA ASP A 262 -11.00 -17.05 -11.98
C ASP A 262 -10.44 -15.61 -12.14
N ILE A 263 -10.40 -15.10 -13.38
CA ILE A 263 -9.98 -13.72 -13.70
C ILE A 263 -11.03 -12.70 -13.21
N ASP A 264 -12.31 -12.94 -13.51
CA ASP A 264 -13.41 -12.05 -13.08
C ASP A 264 -13.44 -11.94 -11.55
N GLU A 265 -13.30 -13.08 -10.84
CA GLU A 265 -13.22 -13.10 -9.38
C GLU A 265 -12.01 -12.31 -8.87
N MET A 266 -10.83 -12.50 -9.45
CA MET A 266 -9.64 -11.74 -9.06
C MET A 266 -9.82 -10.23 -9.23
N VAL A 267 -10.41 -9.81 -10.34
CA VAL A 267 -10.67 -8.39 -10.61
C VAL A 267 -11.69 -7.82 -9.64
N SER A 268 -12.76 -8.56 -9.35
CA SER A 268 -13.76 -8.17 -8.35
C SER A 268 -13.14 -8.06 -6.96
N ASP A 269 -12.38 -9.07 -6.53
CA ASP A 269 -11.71 -9.07 -5.22
C ASP A 269 -10.81 -7.86 -5.04
N LEU A 270 -9.99 -7.51 -6.05
CA LEU A 270 -9.11 -6.34 -5.95
C LEU A 270 -9.92 -5.04 -5.90
N LYS A 271 -10.98 -4.92 -6.71
CA LYS A 271 -11.89 -3.77 -6.71
C LYS A 271 -12.55 -3.61 -5.34
N ASP A 272 -13.02 -4.69 -4.74
CA ASP A 272 -13.71 -4.69 -3.45
C ASP A 272 -12.74 -4.35 -2.31
N GLU A 273 -11.57 -5.01 -2.26
CA GLU A 273 -10.55 -4.74 -1.23
C GLU A 273 -10.04 -3.30 -1.26
N LEU A 274 -9.73 -2.76 -2.44
CA LEU A 274 -9.30 -1.37 -2.58
C LEU A 274 -10.48 -0.37 -2.45
N GLY A 275 -11.67 -0.77 -2.87
CA GLY A 275 -12.91 0.00 -2.71
C GLY A 275 -13.32 0.17 -1.24
N ASN A 276 -12.96 -0.81 -0.41
CA ASN A 276 -13.12 -0.81 1.04
C ASN A 276 -12.17 0.13 1.77
N ILE A 277 -11.20 0.75 1.08
CA ILE A 277 -10.36 1.78 1.68
C ILE A 277 -11.15 3.09 1.78
N THR A 278 -11.99 3.16 2.82
CA THR A 278 -12.78 4.32 3.21
C THR A 278 -12.35 4.80 4.58
N PHE A 279 -12.57 6.09 4.88
CA PHE A 279 -12.25 6.64 6.19
C PHE A 279 -12.89 5.82 7.33
N ASP A 280 -14.18 5.49 7.20
CA ASP A 280 -14.90 4.77 8.25
C ASP A 280 -14.36 3.36 8.48
N ASN A 281 -13.96 2.65 7.42
CA ASN A 281 -13.37 1.33 7.54
C ASN A 281 -11.98 1.38 8.20
N VAL A 282 -11.13 2.34 7.79
CA VAL A 282 -9.80 2.51 8.39
C VAL A 282 -9.94 2.91 9.86
N TRP A 283 -10.80 3.89 10.15
CA TRP A 283 -11.07 4.35 11.50
C TRP A 283 -11.59 3.22 12.40
N LYS A 284 -12.55 2.43 11.92
CA LYS A 284 -13.08 1.28 12.66
C LYS A 284 -11.98 0.27 13.02
N ARG A 285 -11.09 -0.06 12.08
CA ARG A 285 -9.95 -0.96 12.36
C ARG A 285 -9.03 -0.40 13.45
N LEU A 286 -8.79 0.91 13.46
CA LEU A 286 -8.01 1.56 14.50
C LEU A 286 -8.71 1.59 15.86
N GLU A 287 -10.02 1.85 15.88
CA GLU A 287 -10.83 1.75 17.10
C GLU A 287 -10.81 0.34 17.67
N ASP A 288 -10.94 -0.68 16.81
CA ASP A 288 -10.91 -2.08 17.23
C ASP A 288 -9.53 -2.45 17.81
N ARG A 289 -8.43 -2.00 17.20
CA ARG A 289 -7.08 -2.14 17.80
C ARG A 289 -6.97 -1.45 19.16
N ASP A 290 -7.55 -0.26 19.33
CA ASP A 290 -7.53 0.45 20.61
C ASP A 290 -8.37 -0.27 21.68
N LYS A 291 -9.47 -0.91 21.30
CA LYS A 291 -10.29 -1.76 22.20
C LYS A 291 -9.55 -3.04 22.58
N ASP A 292 -8.93 -3.71 21.61
CA ASP A 292 -8.21 -4.97 21.82
C ASP A 292 -7.01 -4.81 22.76
N ALA A 293 -6.37 -3.63 22.77
CA ALA A 293 -5.32 -3.30 23.73
C ALA A 293 -5.83 -3.18 25.19
N GLY A 294 -7.14 -3.00 25.41
CA GLY A 294 -7.80 -3.04 26.72
C GLY A 294 -7.51 -1.86 27.67
N ASN A 295 -6.53 -1.00 27.36
CA ASN A 295 -6.09 0.10 28.23
C ASN A 295 -5.68 1.38 27.48
N SER A 296 -6.16 1.58 26.26
CA SER A 296 -5.81 2.73 25.43
C SER A 296 -6.31 4.04 26.04
N TRP A 297 -5.40 4.98 26.31
CA TRP A 297 -5.76 6.33 26.77
C TRP A 297 -6.05 7.23 25.57
N THR A 298 -7.32 7.40 25.20
CA THR A 298 -7.73 8.13 23.97
C THR A 298 -8.35 9.50 24.25
N ASN A 299 -8.33 9.96 25.50
CA ASN A 299 -9.07 11.17 25.93
C ASN A 299 -8.65 12.46 25.20
N GLU A 300 -7.43 12.51 24.70
CA GLU A 300 -6.89 13.65 23.94
C GLU A 300 -6.56 13.32 22.50
N ASP A 301 -7.07 12.18 22.00
CA ASP A 301 -7.02 11.92 20.59
C ASP A 301 -7.94 12.95 19.87
N PRO A 302 -7.56 13.40 18.66
CA PRO A 302 -8.45 14.16 17.82
C PRO A 302 -9.77 13.42 17.60
N SER A 303 -10.88 14.17 17.57
CA SER A 303 -12.18 13.56 17.31
C SER A 303 -12.24 12.90 15.93
N LYS A 304 -13.08 11.87 15.77
CA LYS A 304 -13.33 11.23 14.46
C LYS A 304 -13.64 12.26 13.36
N ALA A 305 -14.43 13.29 13.68
CA ALA A 305 -14.77 14.36 12.73
C ALA A 305 -13.53 15.19 12.31
N THR A 306 -12.65 15.50 13.26
CA THR A 306 -11.39 16.20 12.99
C THR A 306 -10.47 15.38 12.09
N VAL A 307 -10.29 14.09 12.40
CA VAL A 307 -9.46 13.20 11.58
C VAL A 307 -10.07 12.99 10.20
N LYS A 308 -11.41 12.92 10.10
CA LYS A 308 -12.11 12.87 8.82
C LYS A 308 -11.86 14.11 7.97
N GLU A 309 -11.83 15.30 8.59
CA GLU A 309 -11.52 16.54 7.89
C GLU A 309 -10.09 16.51 7.31
N TRP A 310 -9.11 16.02 8.07
CA TRP A 310 -7.73 15.84 7.59
C TRP A 310 -7.66 14.87 6.40
N TRP A 311 -8.35 13.74 6.53
CA TRP A 311 -8.49 12.75 5.47
C TRP A 311 -9.11 13.34 4.19
N ASP A 312 -10.21 14.08 4.32
CA ASP A 312 -10.94 14.64 3.18
C ASP A 312 -10.15 15.77 2.49
N LYS A 313 -9.35 16.53 3.25
CA LYS A 313 -8.49 17.62 2.73
C LYS A 313 -7.14 17.15 2.19
N GLU A 314 -6.77 15.87 2.40
CA GLU A 314 -5.40 15.39 2.17
C GLU A 314 -4.36 16.25 2.91
N ASP A 315 -4.74 16.83 4.06
CA ASP A 315 -3.92 17.79 4.81
C ASP A 315 -3.36 17.15 6.08
N ASP A 316 -2.04 17.26 6.25
CA ASP A 316 -1.35 16.79 7.44
C ASP A 316 -1.52 17.83 8.54
N PRO A 317 -2.13 17.51 9.70
CA PRO A 317 -2.35 18.46 10.78
C PRO A 317 -1.02 19.05 11.26
N LYS A 318 -0.68 20.22 10.70
CA LYS A 318 0.48 21.08 11.03
C LYS A 318 1.66 20.30 11.60
N LYS A 319 2.61 19.88 10.73
CA LYS A 319 3.94 19.37 11.06
C LYS A 319 4.36 19.76 12.47
N TYR A 320 4.51 18.78 13.36
CA TYR A 320 5.20 18.99 14.62
C TYR A 320 6.56 19.65 14.34
N LYS A 321 6.63 20.98 14.52
CA LYS A 321 7.87 21.74 14.43
C LYS A 321 8.55 21.54 15.77
N GLY A 322 9.14 20.36 15.97
CA GLY A 322 9.92 20.08 17.17
C GLY A 322 10.82 21.28 17.45
N GLY A 323 10.76 21.78 18.69
CA GLY A 323 11.77 22.73 19.13
C GLY A 323 13.10 22.04 18.94
N VAL A 324 13.89 22.48 17.96
CA VAL A 324 15.29 22.08 17.85
C VAL A 324 15.90 22.62 19.13
N VAL A 325 16.02 21.78 20.15
CA VAL A 325 16.82 22.10 21.33
C VAL A 325 18.22 22.26 20.76
N SER A 326 18.64 23.50 20.52
CA SER A 326 20.02 23.76 20.16
C SER A 326 20.84 23.28 21.35
N SER A 327 21.52 22.15 21.18
CA SER A 327 22.55 21.73 22.11
C SER A 327 23.74 22.67 21.94
N GLN A 328 23.58 23.92 22.38
CA GLN A 328 24.68 24.83 22.66
C GLN A 328 25.02 24.67 24.14
N LYS A 329 25.98 23.78 24.39
CA LYS A 329 26.96 23.92 25.46
C LYS A 329 28.32 23.60 24.89
#